data_AF-A0A2H0GE91-F1
#
_entry.id   AF-A0A2H0GE91-F1
#
_cell.length_a   1.000
_cell.length_b   1.000
_cell.length_c   1.000
_cell.angle_alpha   90.00
_cell.angle_beta   90.00
_cell.angle_gamma   90.00
#
_symmetry.space_group_name_H-M   'P 1'
#
loop_
_entity.id
_entity.type
_entity.pdbx_description
1 polymer ?
#
loop_
_entity_poly.entity_id
_entity_poly.type
_entity_poly.pdbx_seq_one_letter_code
_entity_poly.pdbx_strand_id
1 'polypeptide(L)'
;NISKVFGELITLLEDDKRLGEPNELKITLPNGEKEFGVPSNLYIIGTMNTADKSIALIDIALRRRFEFIGYYPTIEVLDKLQNEGLITPEKTELLKRINKVIYKKRNSADYLIGHAYFINDKSIEEVLRNKVVPLLMEYFSGKTKEVSDIFSETKWLVVYDEEKYGWNISSK
;
A
#
# COMPACT_ATOMS: atom_id res chain seq x y z
N ASN A 1 13.39 10.75 7.89
CA ASN A 1 13.61 10.16 9.23
C ASN A 1 12.51 10.67 10.15
N ILE A 2 11.50 9.83 10.43
CA ILE A 2 10.30 10.22 11.19
C ILE A 2 10.64 10.53 12.66
N SER A 3 11.57 9.79 13.25
CA SER A 3 12.05 10.04 14.62
C SER A 3 12.67 11.42 14.79
N LYS A 4 13.33 11.95 13.75
CA LYS A 4 13.88 13.32 13.75
C LYS A 4 12.77 14.38 13.68
N VAL A 5 11.64 14.07 13.04
CA VAL A 5 10.50 15.01 12.93
C VAL A 5 9.76 15.11 14.25
N PHE A 6 9.48 13.97 14.90
CA PHE A 6 8.77 13.99 16.19
C PHE A 6 9.70 14.36 17.35
N GLY A 7 10.98 13.99 17.32
CA GLY A 7 11.90 14.28 18.41
C GLY A 7 11.35 13.84 19.76
N GLU A 8 11.26 14.77 20.71
CA GLU A 8 10.75 14.55 22.07
C GLU A 8 9.21 14.41 22.12
N LEU A 9 8.50 14.85 21.07
CA LEU A 9 7.04 14.74 20.97
C LEU A 9 6.57 13.29 20.90
N ILE A 10 7.45 12.35 20.53
CA ILE A 10 7.08 10.94 20.39
C ILE A 10 6.47 10.39 21.68
N THR A 11 6.96 10.79 22.85
CA THR A 11 6.43 10.34 24.15
C THR A 11 5.05 10.92 24.42
N LEU A 12 4.79 12.16 23.97
CA LEU A 12 3.51 12.84 24.15
C LEU A 12 2.38 12.32 23.25
N LEU A 13 2.70 11.43 22.30
CA LEU A 13 1.68 10.82 21.44
C LEU A 13 0.90 9.71 22.15
N GLU A 14 1.47 9.13 23.21
CA GLU A 14 0.81 8.09 24.01
C GLU A 14 -0.44 8.65 24.69
N ASP A 15 -1.56 7.95 24.57
CA ASP A 15 -2.87 8.46 24.99
C ASP A 15 -2.89 8.88 26.46
N ASP A 16 -2.26 8.10 27.36
CA ASP A 16 -2.22 8.38 28.80
C ASP A 16 -1.35 9.60 29.18
N LYS A 17 -0.49 10.08 28.26
CA LYS A 17 0.48 11.17 28.51
C LYS A 17 0.02 12.52 27.95
N ARG A 18 -1.16 12.57 27.35
CA ARG A 18 -1.75 13.79 26.80
C ARG A 18 -2.30 14.69 27.89
N LEU A 19 -2.56 15.95 27.53
CA LEU A 19 -3.16 16.92 28.43
C LEU A 19 -4.55 16.46 28.88
N GLY A 20 -4.77 16.43 30.19
CA GLY A 20 -6.01 15.97 30.84
C GLY A 20 -6.06 14.47 31.15
N GLU A 21 -5.02 13.71 30.83
CA GLU A 21 -4.99 12.25 30.99
C GLU A 21 -4.19 11.81 32.25
N PRO A 22 -4.36 10.57 32.76
CA PRO A 22 -3.84 10.16 34.07
C PRO A 22 -2.32 10.32 34.28
N ASN A 23 -1.53 10.23 33.20
CA ASN A 23 -0.08 10.38 33.22
C ASN A 23 0.36 11.62 32.40
N GLU A 24 -0.45 12.70 32.40
CA GLU A 24 -0.17 13.96 31.70
C GLU A 24 1.32 14.34 31.78
N LEU A 25 1.93 14.53 30.62
CA LEU A 25 3.32 14.93 30.50
C LEU A 25 3.44 16.24 29.72
N LYS A 26 4.29 17.13 30.22
CA LYS A 26 4.69 18.36 29.53
C LYS A 26 6.21 18.40 29.39
N ILE A 27 6.70 18.95 28.28
CA ILE A 27 8.13 19.05 27.98
C ILE A 27 8.53 20.50 27.70
N THR A 28 9.84 20.76 27.76
CA THR A 28 10.42 22.00 27.23
C THR A 28 10.93 21.71 25.83
N LEU A 29 10.44 22.45 24.83
CA LEU A 29 10.88 22.29 23.46
C LEU A 29 12.26 22.93 23.22
N PRO A 30 12.99 22.50 22.18
CA PRO A 30 14.32 23.06 21.85
C PRO A 30 14.34 24.56 21.53
N ASN A 31 13.19 25.13 21.15
CA ASN A 31 13.03 26.57 20.91
C ASN A 31 12.85 27.39 22.21
N GLY A 32 12.85 26.73 23.38
CA GLY A 32 12.68 27.35 24.69
C GLY A 32 11.24 27.44 25.18
N GLU A 33 10.25 26.98 24.41
CA GLU A 33 8.86 26.89 24.85
C GLU A 33 8.74 25.87 25.98
N LYS A 34 8.22 26.32 27.12
CA LYS A 34 8.06 25.50 28.33
C LYS A 34 6.63 24.98 28.43
N GLU A 35 6.47 23.89 29.16
CA GLU A 35 5.15 23.31 29.48
C GLU A 35 4.34 22.89 28.24
N PHE A 36 5.03 22.49 27.15
CA PHE A 36 4.38 22.02 25.94
C PHE A 36 3.81 20.62 26.16
N GLY A 37 2.53 20.42 25.81
CA GLY A 37 1.85 19.13 25.84
C GLY A 37 0.92 18.94 24.65
N VAL A 38 0.60 17.68 24.34
CA VAL A 38 -0.32 17.33 23.25
C VAL A 38 -1.73 17.18 23.82
N PRO A 39 -2.75 17.86 23.27
CA PRO A 39 -4.11 17.75 23.79
C PRO A 39 -4.77 16.42 23.38
N SER A 40 -5.66 15.91 24.23
CA SER A 40 -6.36 14.63 24.00
C SER A 40 -7.26 14.64 22.75
N ASN A 41 -7.72 15.82 22.32
CA ASN A 41 -8.56 15.98 21.12
C ASN A 41 -7.78 16.04 19.79
N LEU A 42 -6.45 15.89 19.79
CA LEU A 42 -5.65 15.83 18.56
C LEU A 42 -5.48 14.38 18.09
N TYR A 43 -5.90 14.09 16.87
CA TYR A 43 -5.70 12.79 16.23
C TYR A 43 -4.66 12.89 15.11
N ILE A 44 -3.76 11.92 15.04
CA ILE A 44 -2.73 11.82 14.00
C ILE A 44 -3.01 10.57 13.17
N ILE A 45 -3.36 10.77 11.89
CA ILE A 45 -3.60 9.69 10.94
C ILE A 45 -2.50 9.75 9.88
N GLY A 46 -1.73 8.68 9.78
CA GLY A 46 -0.70 8.52 8.75
C GLY A 46 -1.09 7.44 7.75
N THR A 47 -0.86 7.71 6.47
CA THR A 47 -0.95 6.70 5.40
C THR A 47 0.46 6.26 5.00
N MET A 48 0.69 4.95 4.90
CA MET A 48 1.97 4.40 4.48
C MET A 48 1.79 3.49 3.27
N ASN A 49 2.61 3.69 2.24
CA ASN A 49 2.78 2.71 1.18
C ASN A 49 3.74 1.62 1.66
N THR A 50 3.23 0.42 1.96
CA THR A 50 4.05 -0.68 2.48
C THR A 50 4.89 -1.38 1.42
N ALA A 51 4.59 -1.19 0.13
CA ALA A 51 5.40 -1.73 -0.97
C ALA A 51 6.78 -1.05 -1.07
N ASP A 52 6.87 0.21 -0.62
CA ASP A 52 8.10 0.99 -0.69
C ASP A 52 9.03 0.68 0.49
N LYS A 53 10.00 -0.19 0.23
CA LYS A 53 11.01 -0.61 1.22
C LYS A 53 12.00 0.50 1.58
N SER A 54 12.11 1.58 0.80
CA SER A 54 13.03 2.69 1.11
C SER A 54 12.55 3.51 2.33
N ILE A 55 11.28 3.39 2.71
CA ILE A 55 10.64 4.11 3.84
C ILE A 55 10.21 3.13 4.95
N ALA A 56 10.28 1.81 4.73
CA ALA A 56 9.67 0.77 5.56
C ALA A 56 10.26 0.59 6.98
N LEU A 57 11.42 1.17 7.27
CA LEU A 57 12.01 1.13 8.60
C LEU A 57 11.43 2.26 9.47
N ILE A 58 10.17 2.10 9.88
CA ILE A 58 9.66 2.84 11.03
C ILE A 58 10.36 2.29 12.27
N ASP A 59 10.94 3.20 13.05
CA ASP A 59 11.55 2.89 14.33
C ASP A 59 10.56 2.17 15.27
N ILE A 60 11.06 1.22 16.05
CA ILE A 60 10.25 0.44 16.99
C ILE A 60 9.53 1.33 18.02
N ALA A 61 10.12 2.48 18.39
CA ALA A 61 9.51 3.44 19.30
C ALA A 61 8.25 4.06 18.71
N LEU A 62 8.25 4.40 17.42
CA LEU A 62 7.05 4.91 16.73
C LEU A 62 6.02 3.81 16.57
N ARG A 63 6.44 2.59 16.22
CA ARG A 63 5.50 1.47 16.06
C ARG A 63 4.66 1.19 17.30
N ARG A 64 5.20 1.42 18.51
CA ARG A 64 4.49 1.22 19.78
C ARG A 64 3.43 2.28 20.09
N ARG A 65 3.36 3.38 19.33
CA ARG A 65 2.56 4.58 19.62
C ARG A 65 1.52 4.88 18.56
N PHE A 66 1.48 4.07 17.52
CA PHE A 66 0.49 4.11 16.47
C PHE A 66 -0.14 2.74 16.35
N GLU A 67 -1.44 2.71 16.08
CA GLU A 67 -2.10 1.51 15.59
C GLU A 67 -1.89 1.37 14.09
N PHE A 68 -1.48 0.18 13.64
CA PHE A 68 -1.23 -0.10 12.23
C PHE A 68 -2.36 -0.94 11.66
N ILE A 69 -3.17 -0.31 10.81
CA ILE A 69 -4.31 -0.96 10.16
C ILE A 69 -3.97 -1.16 8.68
N GLY A 70 -3.94 -2.41 8.23
CA GLY A 70 -3.66 -2.76 6.84
C GLY A 70 -4.90 -2.61 5.95
N TYR A 71 -4.80 -1.76 4.92
CA TYR A 71 -5.84 -1.56 3.92
C TYR A 71 -5.47 -2.29 2.61
N TYR A 72 -5.77 -3.58 2.56
CA TYR A 72 -5.47 -4.43 1.40
C TYR A 72 -6.68 -4.58 0.46
N PRO A 73 -6.46 -4.86 -0.83
CA PRO A 73 -7.54 -5.15 -1.79
C PRO A 73 -8.09 -6.57 -1.56
N THR A 74 -8.80 -6.77 -0.43
CA THR A 74 -9.39 -8.06 -0.07
C THR A 74 -10.56 -8.44 -0.97
N ILE A 75 -10.98 -9.70 -0.91
CA ILE A 75 -12.11 -10.20 -1.70
C ILE A 75 -13.37 -9.40 -1.40
N GLU A 76 -13.62 -9.11 -0.12
CA GLU A 76 -14.78 -8.37 0.36
C GLU A 76 -14.80 -6.93 -0.17
N VAL A 77 -13.63 -6.27 -0.19
CA VAL A 77 -13.49 -4.92 -0.75
C VAL A 77 -13.79 -4.94 -2.25
N LEU A 78 -13.25 -5.92 -2.98
CA LEU A 78 -13.47 -6.02 -4.42
C LEU A 78 -14.93 -6.35 -4.77
N ASP A 79 -15.58 -7.23 -4.00
CA ASP A 79 -17.00 -7.57 -4.17
C ASP A 79 -17.90 -6.38 -3.88
N LYS A 80 -17.57 -5.59 -2.83
CA LYS A 80 -18.28 -4.34 -2.54
C LYS A 80 -18.17 -3.35 -3.70
N LEU A 81 -16.95 -3.10 -4.21
CA LEU A 81 -16.75 -2.17 -5.33
C LEU A 81 -17.45 -2.64 -6.60
N GLN A 82 -17.52 -3.95 -6.84
CA GLN A 82 -18.29 -4.52 -7.95
C GLN A 82 -19.79 -4.29 -7.79
N ASN A 83 -20.34 -4.54 -6.59
CA ASN A 83 -21.77 -4.35 -6.31
C ASN A 83 -22.18 -2.87 -6.38
N GLU A 84 -21.27 -1.95 -6.06
CA GLU A 84 -21.45 -0.50 -6.22
C GLU A 84 -21.28 -0.03 -7.68
N GLY A 85 -20.94 -0.93 -8.61
CA GLY A 85 -20.75 -0.60 -10.02
C GLY A 85 -19.46 0.16 -10.34
N LEU A 86 -18.54 0.30 -9.37
CA LEU A 86 -17.27 1.00 -9.53
C LEU A 86 -16.22 0.19 -10.29
N ILE A 87 -16.35 -1.14 -10.27
CA ILE A 87 -15.46 -2.05 -10.98
C ILE A 87 -16.29 -3.12 -11.68
N THR A 88 -15.99 -3.40 -12.95
CA THR A 88 -16.66 -4.45 -13.71
C THR A 88 -16.32 -5.85 -13.17
N PRO A 89 -17.19 -6.87 -13.31
CA PRO A 89 -16.89 -8.24 -12.92
C PRO A 89 -15.60 -8.81 -13.52
N GLU A 90 -15.27 -8.43 -14.76
CA GLU A 90 -14.03 -8.86 -15.43
C GLU A 90 -12.78 -8.32 -14.72
N LYS A 91 -12.75 -7.01 -14.43
CA LYS A 91 -11.67 -6.37 -13.68
C LYS A 91 -11.51 -6.96 -12.27
N THR A 92 -12.63 -7.21 -11.58
CA THR A 92 -12.63 -7.85 -10.24
C THR A 92 -12.00 -9.24 -10.29
N GLU A 93 -12.43 -10.08 -11.24
CA GLU A 93 -11.93 -11.45 -11.38
C GLU A 93 -10.44 -11.47 -11.74
N LEU A 94 -10.01 -10.60 -12.66
CA LEU A 94 -8.60 -10.43 -12.98
C LEU A 94 -7.78 -10.07 -11.74
N LEU A 95 -8.22 -9.06 -10.99
CA LEU A 95 -7.49 -8.56 -9.82
C LEU A 95 -7.37 -9.62 -8.73
N LYS A 96 -8.46 -10.37 -8.45
CA LYS A 96 -8.43 -11.50 -7.51
C LYS A 96 -7.39 -12.55 -7.92
N ARG A 97 -7.34 -12.91 -9.20
CA ARG A 97 -6.40 -13.93 -9.71
C ARG A 97 -4.95 -13.49 -9.63
N ILE A 98 -4.62 -12.31 -10.15
CA ILE A 98 -3.23 -11.84 -10.15
C ILE A 98 -2.73 -11.66 -8.71
N ASN A 99 -3.55 -11.11 -7.81
CA ASN A 99 -3.19 -10.91 -6.41
C ASN A 99 -2.94 -12.23 -5.68
N LYS A 100 -3.72 -13.27 -5.98
CA LYS A 100 -3.48 -14.62 -5.46
C LYS A 100 -2.12 -15.17 -5.88
N VAL A 101 -1.73 -15.00 -7.16
CA VAL A 101 -0.42 -15.48 -7.66
C VAL A 101 0.73 -14.63 -7.10
N ILE A 102 0.56 -13.30 -7.05
CA ILE A 102 1.56 -12.38 -6.48
C ILE A 102 1.84 -12.73 -5.01
N TYR A 103 0.79 -12.94 -4.20
CA TYR A 103 0.94 -13.33 -2.80
C TYR A 103 1.71 -14.64 -2.67
N LYS A 104 1.39 -15.66 -3.48
CA LYS A 104 2.12 -16.93 -3.49
C LYS A 104 3.61 -16.76 -3.83
N LYS A 105 3.94 -15.90 -4.79
CA LYS A 105 5.33 -15.67 -5.21
C LYS A 105 6.11 -14.78 -4.22
N ARG A 106 5.46 -13.84 -3.53
CA ARG A 106 6.10 -12.83 -2.66
C ARG A 106 6.03 -13.15 -1.17
N ASN A 107 5.07 -13.97 -0.76
CA ASN A 107 4.72 -14.24 0.62
C ASN A 107 4.50 -12.96 1.45
N SER A 108 3.89 -11.93 0.86
CA SER A 108 3.54 -10.68 1.53
C SER A 108 2.38 -9.99 0.81
N ALA A 109 1.45 -9.43 1.60
CA ALA A 109 0.32 -8.65 1.11
C ALA A 109 0.72 -7.23 0.65
N ASP A 110 1.93 -6.77 0.96
CA ASP A 110 2.41 -5.44 0.57
C ASP A 110 2.67 -5.31 -0.93
N TYR A 111 2.75 -6.43 -1.64
CA TYR A 111 2.94 -6.49 -3.09
C TYR A 111 1.62 -6.60 -3.86
N LEU A 112 0.47 -6.62 -3.19
CA LEU A 112 -0.81 -6.74 -3.86
C LEU A 112 -1.10 -5.50 -4.71
N ILE A 113 -1.67 -5.72 -5.88
CA ILE A 113 -2.12 -4.64 -6.77
C ILE A 113 -3.41 -4.04 -6.20
N GLY A 114 -3.39 -2.75 -5.94
CA GLY A 114 -4.55 -2.00 -5.46
C GLY A 114 -5.64 -1.86 -6.52
N HIS A 115 -6.89 -1.81 -6.06
CA HIS A 115 -8.08 -1.70 -6.92
C HIS A 115 -8.25 -0.33 -7.60
N ALA A 116 -7.55 0.71 -7.12
CA ALA A 116 -7.64 2.07 -7.66
C ALA A 116 -7.33 2.15 -9.17
N TYR A 117 -6.44 1.31 -9.69
CA TYR A 117 -6.14 1.26 -11.13
C TYR A 117 -7.34 0.84 -11.99
N PHE A 118 -8.29 0.11 -11.40
CA PHE A 118 -9.40 -0.53 -12.10
C PHE A 118 -10.74 0.21 -11.96
N ILE A 119 -10.84 1.19 -11.05
CA ILE A 119 -12.04 2.00 -10.83
C ILE A 119 -12.35 2.93 -12.02
N ASN A 120 -11.33 3.41 -12.73
CA ASN A 120 -11.53 4.34 -13.85
C ASN A 120 -12.06 3.62 -15.11
N ASP A 121 -12.64 4.38 -16.04
CA ASP A 121 -13.18 3.91 -17.33
C ASP A 121 -12.13 3.41 -18.35
N LYS A 122 -10.90 3.19 -17.90
CA LYS A 122 -9.83 2.64 -18.73
C LYS A 122 -10.07 1.16 -19.03
N SER A 123 -9.68 0.74 -20.23
CA SER A 123 -9.69 -0.67 -20.61
C SER A 123 -8.68 -1.45 -19.78
N ILE A 124 -8.91 -2.76 -19.60
CA ILE A 124 -7.97 -3.62 -18.88
C ILE A 124 -6.61 -3.62 -19.57
N GLU A 125 -6.57 -3.67 -20.90
CA GLU A 125 -5.30 -3.65 -21.65
C GLU A 125 -4.47 -2.40 -21.31
N GLU A 126 -5.10 -1.22 -21.29
CA GLU A 126 -4.41 0.04 -20.98
C GLU A 126 -3.88 0.03 -19.54
N VAL A 127 -4.69 -0.45 -18.59
CA VAL A 127 -4.29 -0.56 -17.18
C VAL A 127 -3.12 -1.53 -17.01
N LEU A 128 -3.17 -2.69 -17.69
CA LEU A 128 -2.10 -3.67 -17.65
C LEU A 128 -0.81 -3.10 -18.24
N ARG A 129 -0.88 -2.51 -19.44
CA ARG A 129 0.28 -1.96 -20.16
C ARG A 129 0.96 -0.82 -19.40
N ASN A 130 0.17 0.13 -18.90
CA ASN A 130 0.70 1.41 -18.43
C ASN A 130 0.89 1.48 -16.91
N LYS A 131 0.28 0.58 -16.14
CA LYS A 131 0.30 0.62 -14.67
C LYS A 131 0.75 -0.70 -14.05
N VAL A 132 0.07 -1.80 -14.35
CA VAL A 132 0.29 -3.07 -13.64
C VAL A 132 1.60 -3.74 -14.05
N VAL A 133 1.86 -3.92 -15.35
CA VAL A 133 3.07 -4.59 -15.83
C VAL A 133 4.35 -3.84 -15.43
N PRO A 134 4.46 -2.50 -15.58
CA PRO A 134 5.61 -1.75 -15.08
C PRO A 134 5.85 -1.96 -13.58
N LEU A 135 4.80 -1.91 -12.75
CA LEU A 135 4.91 -2.13 -11.31
C LEU A 135 5.37 -3.56 -10.99
N LEU A 136 4.83 -4.56 -11.69
CA LEU A 136 5.26 -5.94 -11.55
C LEU A 136 6.73 -6.12 -11.96
N MET A 137 7.20 -5.39 -12.97
CA MET A 137 8.61 -5.43 -13.35
C MET A 137 9.52 -4.91 -12.23
N GLU A 138 9.12 -3.87 -11.51
CA GLU A 138 9.86 -3.42 -10.32
C GLU A 138 9.81 -4.46 -9.20
N TYR A 139 8.62 -4.99 -8.88
CA TYR A 139 8.46 -6.01 -7.85
C TYR A 139 9.33 -7.22 -8.13
N PHE A 140 9.33 -7.70 -9.38
CA PHE A 140 10.05 -8.88 -9.86
C PHE A 140 11.44 -8.59 -10.41
N SER A 141 12.02 -7.42 -10.11
CA SER A 141 13.42 -7.09 -10.42
C SER A 141 13.77 -7.33 -11.89
N GLY A 142 12.85 -6.97 -12.79
CA GLY A 142 13.00 -7.12 -14.24
C GLY A 142 12.81 -8.53 -14.78
N LYS A 143 12.43 -9.52 -13.96
CA LYS A 143 12.22 -10.91 -14.41
C LYS A 143 10.92 -11.04 -15.21
N THR A 144 11.02 -10.90 -16.52
CA THR A 144 9.88 -10.93 -17.46
C THR A 144 9.05 -12.21 -17.35
N LYS A 145 9.70 -13.38 -17.25
CA LYS A 145 9.01 -14.67 -17.10
C LYS A 145 8.12 -14.72 -15.84
N GLU A 146 8.63 -14.24 -14.71
CA GLU A 146 7.86 -14.19 -13.46
C GLU A 146 6.61 -13.31 -13.59
N VAL A 147 6.73 -12.20 -14.34
CA VAL A 147 5.62 -11.29 -14.61
C VAL A 147 4.59 -11.95 -15.53
N SER A 148 5.01 -12.61 -16.61
CA SER A 148 4.11 -13.35 -17.49
C SER A 148 3.35 -14.46 -16.74
N ASP A 149 4.03 -15.20 -15.85
CA ASP A 149 3.44 -16.29 -15.08
C ASP A 149 2.28 -15.84 -14.18
N ILE A 150 2.28 -14.58 -13.72
CA ILE A 150 1.18 -14.00 -12.91
C ILE A 150 -0.15 -14.04 -13.65
N PHE A 151 -0.13 -13.96 -14.98
CA PHE A 151 -1.32 -13.92 -15.83
C PHE A 151 -1.73 -15.29 -16.38
N SER A 152 -0.97 -16.35 -16.10
CA SER A 152 -1.18 -17.71 -16.64
C SER A 152 -2.61 -18.24 -16.43
N GLU A 153 -3.16 -18.06 -15.22
CA GLU A 153 -4.52 -18.48 -14.83
C GLU A 153 -5.62 -17.45 -15.16
N THR A 154 -5.30 -16.41 -15.94
CA THR A 154 -6.24 -15.35 -16.32
C THR A 154 -6.67 -15.46 -17.79
N LYS A 155 -7.69 -14.68 -18.17
CA LYS A 155 -8.11 -14.50 -19.57
C LYS A 155 -7.16 -13.60 -20.37
N TRP A 156 -6.14 -13.03 -19.73
CA TRP A 156 -5.20 -12.11 -20.37
C TRP A 156 -3.88 -12.84 -20.64
N LEU A 157 -3.37 -12.69 -21.86
CA LEU A 157 -2.05 -13.10 -22.26
C LEU A 157 -1.12 -11.89 -22.16
N VAL A 158 -0.13 -11.98 -21.29
CA VAL A 158 0.88 -10.94 -21.08
C VAL A 158 2.24 -11.59 -21.29
N VAL A 159 2.86 -11.32 -22.44
CA VAL A 159 4.10 -11.97 -22.86
C VAL A 159 5.12 -10.92 -23.26
N TYR A 160 6.37 -11.12 -22.84
CA TYR A 160 7.47 -10.27 -23.23
C TYR A 160 8.05 -10.73 -24.56
N ASP A 161 8.19 -9.79 -25.50
CA ASP A 161 8.80 -9.97 -26.80
C ASP A 161 10.28 -9.62 -26.71
N GLU A 162 11.15 -10.62 -26.86
CA GLU A 162 12.60 -10.47 -26.75
C GLU A 162 13.23 -9.81 -27.99
N GLU A 163 12.55 -9.83 -29.13
CA GLU A 163 13.03 -9.18 -30.36
C GLU A 163 12.70 -7.69 -30.37
N LYS A 164 11.50 -7.34 -29.91
CA LYS A 164 11.02 -5.94 -29.84
C LYS A 164 11.28 -5.26 -28.51
N TYR A 165 11.75 -6.01 -27.50
CA TYR A 165 11.96 -5.54 -26.13
C TYR A 165 10.72 -4.85 -25.55
N GLY A 166 9.56 -5.51 -25.67
CA GLY A 166 8.26 -4.93 -25.31
C GLY A 166 7.22 -5.95 -24.86
N TRP A 167 6.12 -5.46 -24.29
CA TRP A 167 5.02 -6.31 -23.80
C TRP A 167 3.90 -6.44 -24.81
N ASN A 168 3.61 -7.68 -25.21
CA ASN A 168 2.43 -8.06 -25.96
C ASN A 168 1.32 -8.43 -24.96
N ILE A 169 0.21 -7.70 -25.02
CA ILE A 169 -0.93 -7.85 -24.10
C ILE A 169 -2.18 -8.03 -24.94
N SER A 170 -2.91 -9.12 -24.73
CA SER A 170 -4.16 -9.41 -25.40
C SER A 170 -5.09 -10.26 -24.54
N SER A 171 -6.39 -10.22 -24.83
CA SER A 171 -7.36 -11.18 -24.27
C SER A 171 -7.30 -12.51 -25.03
N LYS A 172 -7.47 -13.62 -24.31
CA LYS A 172 -7.63 -14.99 -24.86
C LYS A 172 -9.03 -15.22 -25.40
#